data_AF-A0A352RZV9-F1
#
_entry.id   AF-A0A352RZV9-F1
#
_cell.length_a   1.000
_cell.length_b   1.000
_cell.length_c   1.000
_cell.angle_alpha   90.00
_cell.angle_beta   90.00
_cell.angle_gamma   90.00
#
_symmetry.space_group_name_H-M   'P 1'
#
loop_
_entity.id
_entity.type
_entity.pdbx_description
1 polymer ?
#
loop_
_entity_poly.entity_id
_entity_poly.type
_entity_poly.pdbx_seq_one_letter_code
_entity_poly.pdbx_strand_id
1 'polypeptide(L)'
;MREAGAFSILVAPDVTIEHLKSLEPAGIILSGGPASIDEVGAPRCDPAVLDMGIPVLGICYGMQLGCHMLGATIERAEAREYGRAKLSIHRAAGLFEHLPNDMTAWMSHGDQVSSLS
;
A
#
# COMPACT_ATOMS: atom_id res chain seq x y z
N MET A 1 0.53 13.31 6.58
CA MET A 1 0.26 12.92 7.98
C MET A 1 0.47 14.06 8.96
N ARG A 2 1.68 14.64 9.06
CA ARG A 2 1.94 15.76 9.99
C ARG A 2 1.05 16.99 9.74
N GLU A 3 0.83 17.35 8.48
CA GLU A 3 -0.09 18.44 8.11
C GLU A 3 -1.55 18.16 8.47
N ALA A 4 -1.93 16.88 8.55
CA ALA A 4 -3.25 16.44 9.01
C ALA A 4 -3.33 16.32 10.54
N GLY A 5 -2.31 16.80 11.28
CA GLY A 5 -2.27 16.79 12.74
C GLY A 5 -1.87 15.45 13.37
N ALA A 6 -1.48 14.45 12.58
CA ALA A 6 -1.06 13.15 13.08
C ALA A 6 0.47 13.07 13.24
N PHE A 7 0.94 12.63 14.41
CA PHE A 7 2.33 12.29 14.61
C PHE A 7 2.70 11.10 13.71
N SER A 8 3.82 11.19 13.00
CA SER A 8 4.26 10.15 12.08
C SER A 8 5.78 10.00 12.09
N ILE A 9 6.23 8.75 12.10
CA ILE A 9 7.64 8.36 12.00
C ILE A 9 7.82 7.63 10.67
N LEU A 10 8.91 7.94 9.97
CA LEU A 10 9.33 7.19 8.78
C LEU A 10 10.39 6.19 9.22
N VAL A 11 10.22 4.93 8.81
CA VAL A 11 11.12 3.81 9.11
C VAL A 11 11.52 3.11 7.82
N ALA A 12 12.64 2.40 7.86
CA ALA A 12 13.09 1.59 6.73
C ALA A 12 12.17 0.36 6.53
N PRO A 13 12.05 -0.19 5.31
CA PRO A 13 11.21 -1.36 5.04
C PRO A 13 11.60 -2.62 5.84
N ASP A 14 12.89 -2.77 6.15
CA ASP A 14 13.47 -3.89 6.89
C ASP A 14 13.41 -3.71 8.43
N VAL A 15 12.65 -2.73 8.90
CA VAL A 15 12.38 -2.52 10.33
C VAL A 15 11.77 -3.79 10.94
N THR A 16 12.26 -4.19 12.11
CA THR A 16 11.76 -5.40 12.77
C THR A 16 10.39 -5.18 13.39
N ILE A 17 9.62 -6.25 13.49
CA ILE A 17 8.30 -6.21 14.12
C ILE A 17 8.37 -5.79 15.60
N GLU A 18 9.43 -6.14 16.32
CA GLU A 18 9.65 -5.73 17.71
C GLU A 18 9.85 -4.22 17.81
N HIS A 19 10.58 -3.64 16.87
CA HIS A 19 10.76 -2.19 16.83
C HIS A 19 9.45 -1.49 16.49
N LEU A 20 8.67 -2.01 15.52
CA LEU A 20 7.35 -1.45 15.21
C LEU A 20 6.41 -1.52 16.42
N LYS A 21 6.42 -2.63 17.16
CA LYS A 21 5.61 -2.78 18.38
C LYS A 21 6.00 -1.79 19.48
N SER A 22 7.30 -1.50 19.64
CA SER A 22 7.76 -0.54 20.67
C SER A 22 7.39 0.91 20.36
N LEU A 23 7.03 1.23 19.11
CA LEU A 23 6.52 2.54 18.71
C LEU A 23 5.03 2.73 18.99
N GLU A 24 4.32 1.67 19.39
CA GLU A 24 2.86 1.67 19.66
C GLU A 24 2.03 2.41 18.58
N PRO A 25 2.18 2.07 17.28
CA PRO A 25 1.55 2.82 16.21
C PRO A 25 0.03 2.63 16.21
N ALA A 26 -0.71 3.72 15.99
CA ALA A 26 -2.16 3.68 15.77
C ALA A 26 -2.53 3.12 14.38
N GLY A 27 -1.58 3.04 13.45
CA GLY A 27 -1.76 2.51 12.11
C GLY A 27 -0.45 2.54 11.31
N ILE A 28 -0.40 1.76 10.23
CA ILE A 28 0.79 1.60 9.37
C ILE A 28 0.45 2.04 7.95
N ILE A 29 1.38 2.77 7.32
CA ILE A 29 1.30 3.10 5.89
C ILE A 29 2.47 2.41 5.18
N LEU A 30 2.17 1.47 4.28
CA LEU A 30 3.15 0.90 3.36
C LEU A 30 3.24 1.83 2.14
N SER A 31 4.35 2.55 2.01
CA SER A 31 4.51 3.54 0.96
C SER A 31 4.77 2.92 -0.42
N GLY A 32 4.65 3.75 -1.46
CA GLY A 32 5.07 3.38 -2.81
C GLY A 32 6.59 3.33 -2.96
N GLY A 33 7.04 2.80 -4.10
CA GLY A 33 8.43 2.73 -4.51
C GLY A 33 8.53 2.36 -6.00
N PRO A 34 9.71 2.54 -6.63
CA PRO A 34 9.89 2.24 -8.05
C PRO A 34 10.11 0.75 -8.35
N ALA A 35 10.29 -0.07 -7.30
CA ALA A 35 10.58 -1.50 -7.44
C ALA A 35 9.36 -2.29 -7.88
N SER A 36 9.59 -3.40 -8.57
CA SER A 36 8.57 -4.43 -8.83
C SER A 36 8.57 -5.47 -7.71
N ILE A 37 7.41 -6.11 -7.45
CA ILE A 37 7.35 -7.18 -6.43
C ILE A 37 8.33 -8.30 -6.77
N ASP A 38 8.40 -8.78 -8.01
CA ASP A 38 9.29 -9.90 -8.37
C ASP A 38 10.77 -9.53 -8.55
N GLU A 39 11.14 -8.26 -8.35
CA GLU A 39 12.52 -7.82 -8.53
C GLU A 39 13.43 -8.31 -7.38
N VAL A 40 14.61 -8.82 -7.75
CA VAL A 40 15.60 -9.29 -6.76
C VAL A 40 16.07 -8.13 -5.90
N GLY A 41 15.92 -8.26 -4.59
CA GLY A 41 16.27 -7.21 -3.63
C GLY A 41 15.22 -6.11 -3.49
N ALA A 42 14.03 -6.27 -4.08
CA ALA A 42 12.93 -5.34 -3.88
C ALA A 42 12.58 -5.23 -2.38
N PRO A 43 12.27 -4.00 -1.88
CA PRO A 43 12.03 -3.79 -0.46
C PRO A 43 10.88 -4.64 0.08
N ARG A 44 11.11 -5.37 1.17
CA ARG A 44 10.08 -6.15 1.86
C ARG A 44 9.95 -5.65 3.30
N CYS A 45 8.78 -5.88 3.88
CA CYS A 45 8.56 -5.77 5.31
C CYS A 45 8.13 -7.13 5.88
N ASP A 46 8.23 -7.27 7.20
CA ASP A 46 7.76 -8.45 7.93
C ASP A 46 6.25 -8.64 7.75
N PRO A 47 5.74 -9.80 7.27
CA PRO A 47 4.31 -10.06 7.15
C PRO A 47 3.51 -9.93 8.44
N ALA A 48 4.17 -10.07 9.60
CA ALA A 48 3.55 -9.90 10.91
C ALA A 48 2.98 -8.49 11.14
N VAL A 49 3.29 -7.50 10.29
CA VAL A 49 2.65 -6.18 10.31
C VAL A 49 1.13 -6.27 10.12
N LEU A 50 0.65 -7.26 9.36
CA LEU A 50 -0.78 -7.48 9.13
C LEU A 50 -1.49 -8.08 10.36
N ASP A 51 -0.72 -8.72 11.26
CA ASP A 51 -1.22 -9.37 12.48
C ASP A 51 -1.18 -8.45 13.71
N MET A 52 -0.76 -7.19 13.56
CA MET A 52 -0.65 -6.23 14.67
C MET A 52 -2.01 -5.74 15.21
N GLY A 53 -3.12 -6.09 14.55
CA GLY A 53 -4.47 -5.69 14.98
C GLY A 53 -4.76 -4.19 14.81
N ILE A 54 -3.96 -3.48 14.02
CA ILE A 54 -4.11 -2.05 13.70
C ILE A 54 -4.34 -1.84 12.20
N PRO A 55 -4.94 -0.73 11.78
CA PRO A 55 -5.16 -0.45 10.36
C PRO A 55 -3.86 -0.36 9.56
N VAL A 56 -3.83 -1.00 8.39
CA VAL A 56 -2.72 -0.93 7.43
C VAL A 56 -3.22 -0.36 6.11
N LEU A 57 -2.57 0.69 5.61
CA LEU A 57 -2.84 1.30 4.31
C LEU A 57 -1.66 1.08 3.36
N GLY A 58 -1.88 0.38 2.25
CA GLY A 58 -0.89 0.25 1.18
C GLY A 58 -1.09 1.30 0.09
N ILE A 59 -0.01 1.92 -0.37
CA ILE A 59 0.00 2.90 -1.47
C ILE A 59 0.91 2.39 -2.59
N CYS A 60 0.37 2.21 -3.80
CA CYS A 60 1.11 1.74 -4.98
C CYS A 60 1.87 0.43 -4.69
N TYR A 61 3.22 0.45 -4.67
CA TYR A 61 4.03 -0.71 -4.29
C TYR A 61 3.63 -1.29 -2.93
N GLY A 62 3.36 -0.46 -1.93
CA GLY A 62 2.91 -0.93 -0.61
C GLY A 62 1.56 -1.65 -0.64
N MET A 63 0.67 -1.27 -1.57
CA MET A 63 -0.59 -1.99 -1.82
C MET A 63 -0.31 -3.37 -2.43
N GLN A 64 0.54 -3.44 -3.46
CA GLN A 64 0.92 -4.69 -4.11
C GLN A 64 1.61 -5.64 -3.12
N LEU A 65 2.51 -5.09 -2.29
CA LEU A 65 3.22 -5.83 -1.26
C LEU A 65 2.24 -6.39 -0.21
N GLY A 66 1.29 -5.58 0.26
CA GLY A 66 0.23 -6.03 1.16
C GLY A 66 -0.63 -7.14 0.56
N CYS A 67 -1.07 -6.99 -0.70
CA CYS A 67 -1.81 -8.01 -1.43
C CYS A 67 -0.99 -9.31 -1.55
N HIS A 68 0.29 -9.22 -1.93
CA HIS A 68 1.18 -10.37 -2.04
C HIS A 68 1.34 -11.11 -0.70
N MET A 69 1.49 -10.38 0.41
CA MET A 69 1.53 -10.98 1.76
C MET A 69 0.23 -11.70 2.14
N LEU A 70 -0.90 -11.25 1.61
CA LEU A 70 -2.21 -11.89 1.79
C LEU A 70 -2.45 -13.07 0.82
N GLY A 71 -1.47 -13.42 -0.01
CA GLY A 71 -1.56 -14.53 -0.97
C GLY A 71 -2.10 -14.15 -2.35
N ALA A 72 -2.31 -12.86 -2.62
CA ALA A 72 -2.68 -12.39 -3.96
C ALA A 72 -1.56 -12.60 -4.97
N THR A 73 -1.93 -12.84 -6.22
CA THR A 73 -0.97 -12.88 -7.33
C THR A 73 -0.80 -11.48 -7.92
N ILE A 74 0.46 -11.07 -8.09
CA ILE A 74 0.84 -9.80 -8.70
C ILE A 74 1.47 -10.12 -10.05
N GLU A 75 0.97 -9.49 -11.11
CA GLU A 75 1.49 -9.65 -12.47
C GLU A 75 2.04 -8.33 -12.98
N ARG A 76 3.10 -8.40 -13.79
CA ARG A 76 3.61 -7.19 -14.45
C ARG A 76 2.62 -6.77 -15.53
N ALA A 77 2.17 -5.51 -15.48
CA ALA A 77 1.33 -4.99 -16.55
C ALA A 77 2.21 -4.62 -17.76
N GLU A 78 1.72 -4.86 -18.97
CA GLU A 78 2.44 -4.51 -20.21
C GLU A 78 2.59 -2.99 -20.38
N ALA A 79 1.68 -2.21 -19.77
CA ALA A 79 1.69 -0.75 -19.82
C ALA A 79 2.11 -0.16 -18.46
N ARG A 80 3.16 0.67 -18.46
CA ARG A 80 3.53 1.48 -17.29
C ARG A 80 2.66 2.73 -17.24
N GLU A 81 1.66 2.74 -16.37
CA GLU A 81 0.78 3.90 -16.19
C GLU A 81 1.39 4.88 -15.19
N TYR A 82 2.13 5.85 -15.72
CA TYR A 82 2.54 7.03 -14.98
C TYR A 82 1.69 8.22 -15.43
N GLY A 83 0.71 8.61 -14.62
CA GLY A 83 -0.09 9.79 -14.92
C GLY A 83 -1.50 9.80 -14.34
N ARG A 84 -2.33 10.70 -14.89
CA ARG A 84 -3.71 10.87 -14.49
C ARG A 84 -4.56 9.71 -15.03
N ALA A 85 -5.18 8.99 -14.12
CA ALA A 85 -6.19 7.99 -14.45
C ALA A 85 -7.56 8.42 -13.91
N LYS A 86 -8.61 8.05 -14.64
CA LYS A 86 -9.97 8.15 -14.12
C LYS A 86 -10.23 6.96 -13.21
N LEU A 87 -10.63 7.24 -11.98
CA LEU A 87 -11.02 6.25 -10.99
C LEU A 87 -12.54 6.30 -10.82
N SER A 88 -13.19 5.16 -10.95
CA SER A 88 -14.62 4.99 -10.67
C SER A 88 -14.80 4.05 -9.47
N ILE A 89 -15.38 4.55 -8.39
CA ILE A 89 -15.69 3.79 -7.19
C ILE A 89 -17.02 3.05 -7.39
N HIS A 90 -16.97 1.72 -7.39
CA HIS A 90 -18.16 0.88 -7.48
C HIS A 90 -18.85 0.64 -6.12
N ARG A 91 -18.10 0.79 -5.01
CA ARG A 91 -18.62 0.63 -3.64
C ARG A 91 -18.03 1.71 -2.73
N ALA A 92 -18.86 2.69 -2.37
CA ALA A 92 -18.50 3.73 -1.41
C ALA A 92 -18.67 3.20 0.03
N ALA A 93 -17.59 2.66 0.61
CA ALA A 93 -17.55 2.20 2.00
C ALA A 93 -16.15 2.37 2.58
N GLY A 94 -16.05 2.54 3.90
CA GLY A 94 -14.77 2.67 4.60
C GLY A 94 -13.96 3.85 4.07
N LEU A 95 -12.76 3.58 3.52
CA LEU A 95 -11.88 4.61 2.95
C LEU A 95 -12.55 5.47 1.88
N PHE A 96 -13.54 4.94 1.17
CA PHE A 96 -14.20 5.59 0.02
C PHE A 96 -15.57 6.22 0.34
N GLU A 97 -16.05 6.14 1.58
CA GLU A 97 -17.44 6.47 1.94
C GLU A 97 -17.84 7.93 1.64
N HIS A 98 -16.90 8.86 1.67
CA HIS A 98 -17.16 10.29 1.47
C HIS A 98 -16.47 10.86 0.23
N LEU A 99 -16.01 9.99 -0.68
CA LEU A 99 -15.37 10.41 -1.91
C LEU A 99 -16.37 10.41 -3.08
N PRO A 100 -16.21 11.32 -4.06
CA PRO A 100 -16.99 11.26 -5.29
C PRO A 100 -16.81 9.93 -6.02
N ASN A 101 -17.87 9.40 -6.62
CA ASN A 101 -17.80 8.14 -7.35
C ASN A 101 -16.82 8.18 -8.52
N ASP A 102 -16.70 9.32 -9.20
CA ASP A 102 -15.74 9.54 -10.27
C ASP A 102 -14.71 10.59 -9.85
N MET A 103 -13.44 10.23 -9.88
CA MET A 103 -12.34 11.13 -9.54
C MET A 103 -11.12 10.91 -10.43
N THR A 104 -10.17 11.83 -10.36
CA THR A 104 -8.86 11.64 -10.99
C THR A 104 -7.85 11.25 -9.92
N ALA A 105 -7.19 10.12 -10.13
CA ALA A 105 -6.08 9.66 -9.31
C ALA A 105 -4.77 9.79 -10.08
N TRP A 106 -3.66 9.90 -9.35
CA TRP A 106 -2.33 9.84 -9.94
C TRP A 106 -1.78 8.43 -9.77
N MET A 107 -1.73 7.68 -10.87
CA MET A 107 -1.19 6.32 -10.90
C MET A 107 0.33 6.38 -11.10
N SER A 108 1.07 5.51 -10.39
CA SER A 108 2.53 5.51 -10.40
C SER A 108 3.16 4.13 -10.33
N HIS A 109 2.50 3.09 -10.85
CA HIS A 109 3.04 1.73 -10.83
C HIS A 109 2.84 1.02 -12.18
N GLY A 110 3.75 0.09 -12.49
CA GLY A 110 3.70 -0.74 -13.70
C GLY A 110 3.23 -2.17 -13.49
N ASP A 111 2.96 -2.58 -12.25
CA ASP A 111 2.48 -3.94 -11.94
C ASP A 111 1.02 -3.88 -11.49
N GLN A 112 0.24 -4.92 -11.78
CA GLN A 112 -1.19 -4.99 -11.48
C GLN A 112 -1.49 -6.20 -10.58
N VAL A 113 -2.40 -6.02 -9.62
CA VAL A 113 -2.92 -7.14 -8.83
C VAL A 113 -3.89 -7.93 -9.73
N SER A 114 -3.56 -9.18 -10.05
CA SER A 114 -4.36 -9.98 -11.00
C SER A 114 -5.50 -10.72 -10.32
N SER A 115 -5.33 -11.14 -9.06
CA SER A 115 -6.40 -11.75 -8.26
C SER A 115 -6.22 -11.49 -6.76
N LEU A 116 -7.32 -11.30 -6.06
CA LEU A 116 -7.42 -11.41 -4.61
C LEU A 116 -7.99 -12.80 -4.30
N SER A 117 -7.25 -13.62 -3.56
CA SER A 117 -7.68 -14.95 -3.10
C SER A 117 -8.76 -14.86 -2.03
#